data_AF-A0A2S1H355-F1
#
_entry.id   AF-A0A2S1H355-F1
#
_cell.length_a   1.000
_cell.length_b   1.000
_cell.length_c   1.000
_cell.angle_alpha   90.00
_cell.angle_beta   90.00
_cell.angle_gamma   90.00
#
_symmetry.space_group_name_H-M   'P 1'
#
loop_
_entity.id
_entity.type
_entity.pdbx_description
1 polymer ?
#
loop_
_entity_poly.entity_id
_entity_poly.type
_entity_poly.pdbx_seq_one_letter_code
_entity_poly.pdbx_strand_id
1 'polypeptide(L)'
;MNFELKNDLLNLPNIELKMDHIVFDHIDTKPNWSKAYEMLDELLQKMAVGFNASIERKEGALPKASTYWVPFMNIASKLLYFTGLAHSNLINAEDEDAKTHIVKLYQMSVACLPNAQVEENEEFLTEVKKSIIAIAPQTKQPVEISTSSTVDECIAKFETFSKTYK
;
A
#
# COMPACT_ATOMS: atom_id res chain seq x y z
N MET A 1 -16.71 8.62 11.61
CA MET A 1 -15.53 8.35 12.46
C MET A 1 -14.59 9.54 12.32
N ASN A 2 -14.32 10.28 13.40
CA ASN A 2 -13.52 11.51 13.35
C ASN A 2 -12.04 11.18 13.11
N PHE A 3 -11.43 11.87 12.15
CA PHE A 3 -10.01 11.78 11.87
C PHE A 3 -9.26 12.72 12.80
N GLU A 4 -8.28 12.18 13.52
CA GLU A 4 -7.32 13.02 14.23
C GLU A 4 -6.21 13.41 13.24
N LEU A 5 -6.49 14.44 12.45
CA LEU A 5 -5.44 15.20 11.79
C LEU A 5 -4.69 15.98 12.87
N LYS A 6 -3.39 15.73 13.02
CA LYS A 6 -2.54 16.53 13.91
C LYS A 6 -1.60 17.34 13.03
N ASN A 7 -1.74 18.66 13.07
CA ASN A 7 -1.01 19.59 12.20
C ASN A 7 -1.19 19.27 10.70
N ASP A 8 -2.41 18.98 10.28
CA ASP A 8 -2.76 18.61 8.89
C ASP A 8 -2.06 17.36 8.35
N LEU A 9 -1.56 16.50 9.24
CA LEU A 9 -0.95 15.21 8.91
C LEU A 9 -1.76 14.07 9.52
N LEU A 10 -1.72 12.91 8.88
CA LEU A 10 -2.38 11.71 9.37
C LEU A 10 -1.66 11.21 10.63
N ASN A 11 -2.43 10.69 11.59
CA ASN A 11 -1.89 9.98 12.74
C ASN A 11 -1.38 8.59 12.29
N LEU A 12 -0.13 8.53 11.84
CA LEU A 12 0.50 7.31 11.32
C LEU A 12 0.53 6.15 12.32
N PRO A 13 0.89 6.35 13.62
CA PRO A 13 0.83 5.26 14.60
C PRO A 13 -0.56 4.63 14.73
N ASN A 14 -1.62 5.43 14.64
CA ASN A 14 -2.99 4.91 14.69
C ASN A 14 -3.37 4.14 13.41
N ILE A 15 -2.86 4.54 12.25
CA ILE A 15 -3.09 3.80 10.99
C ILE A 15 -2.37 2.45 11.03
N GLU A 16 -1.09 2.45 11.44
CA GLU A 16 -0.28 1.24 11.57
C GLU A 16 -0.92 0.26 12.57
N LEU A 17 -1.29 0.74 13.76
CA LEU A 17 -1.96 -0.09 14.76
C LEU A 17 -3.25 -0.72 14.23
N LYS A 18 -4.06 0.04 13.49
CA LYS A 18 -5.29 -0.50 12.88
C LYS A 18 -5.00 -1.53 11.81
N MET A 19 -4.01 -1.29 10.96
CA MET A 19 -3.56 -2.27 9.96
C MET A 19 -3.13 -3.56 10.64
N ASP A 20 -2.28 -3.48 11.68
CA ASP A 20 -1.78 -4.64 12.41
C ASP A 20 -2.92 -5.44 13.07
N HIS A 21 -3.90 -4.76 13.66
CA HIS A 21 -5.09 -5.41 14.20
C HIS A 21 -5.90 -6.15 13.12
N ILE A 22 -6.08 -5.54 11.93
CA ILE A 22 -6.81 -6.19 10.84
C ILE A 22 -6.06 -7.43 10.34
N VAL A 23 -4.74 -7.32 10.17
CA VAL A 23 -3.90 -8.46 9.75
C VAL A 23 -4.00 -9.58 10.79
N PHE A 24 -3.81 -9.27 12.06
CA PHE A 24 -3.88 -10.27 13.12
C PHE A 24 -5.27 -10.93 13.21
N ASP A 25 -6.35 -10.14 13.29
CA ASP A 25 -7.70 -10.64 13.55
C ASP A 25 -8.36 -11.29 12.33
N HIS A 26 -8.00 -10.87 11.11
CA HIS A 26 -8.73 -11.22 9.88
C HIS A 26 -7.87 -11.84 8.78
N ILE A 27 -6.55 -11.92 8.96
CA ILE A 27 -5.63 -12.63 8.05
C ILE A 27 -4.94 -13.80 8.78
N ASP A 28 -4.27 -13.54 9.90
CA ASP A 28 -3.39 -14.54 10.54
C ASP A 28 -4.14 -15.56 11.41
N THR A 29 -5.07 -15.09 12.26
CA THR A 29 -5.69 -15.96 13.28
C THR A 29 -6.94 -16.68 12.78
N LYS A 30 -7.92 -15.93 12.25
CA LYS A 30 -9.15 -16.47 11.68
C LYS A 30 -9.47 -15.73 10.38
N PRO A 31 -9.01 -16.26 9.22
CA PRO A 31 -9.15 -15.58 7.95
C PRO A 31 -10.59 -15.17 7.66
N ASN A 32 -10.81 -13.88 7.49
CA ASN A 32 -12.03 -13.29 6.96
C ASN A 32 -11.64 -12.26 5.91
N TRP A 33 -11.30 -12.77 4.72
CA TRP A 33 -10.74 -12.00 3.62
C TRP A 33 -11.62 -10.84 3.19
N SER A 34 -12.95 -11.03 3.21
CA SER A 34 -13.90 -9.98 2.81
C SER A 34 -13.82 -8.80 3.76
N LYS A 35 -13.81 -9.08 5.07
CA LYS A 35 -13.72 -8.04 6.10
C LYS A 35 -12.33 -7.40 6.13
N ALA A 36 -11.27 -8.19 5.95
CA ALA A 36 -9.91 -7.68 5.85
C ALA A 36 -9.79 -6.70 4.68
N TYR A 37 -10.25 -7.09 3.48
CA TYR A 37 -10.19 -6.25 2.29
C TYR A 37 -10.95 -4.93 2.49
N GLU A 38 -12.20 -4.99 2.96
CA GLU A 38 -13.01 -3.79 3.21
C GLU A 38 -12.31 -2.81 4.16
N MET A 39 -11.79 -3.30 5.29
CA MET A 39 -11.13 -2.45 6.29
C MET A 39 -9.77 -1.92 5.82
N LEU A 40 -8.99 -2.72 5.10
CA LEU A 40 -7.68 -2.33 4.57
C LEU A 40 -7.82 -1.32 3.42
N ASP A 41 -8.77 -1.53 2.50
CA ASP A 41 -9.04 -0.58 1.43
C ASP A 41 -9.55 0.76 1.98
N GLU A 42 -10.37 0.75 3.04
CA GLU A 42 -10.79 1.98 3.71
C GLU A 42 -9.58 2.74 4.32
N LEU A 43 -8.62 2.03 4.92
CA LEU A 43 -7.37 2.65 5.40
C LEU A 43 -6.51 3.17 4.23
N LEU A 44 -6.44 2.43 3.13
CA LEU A 44 -5.63 2.79 1.96
C LEU A 44 -6.18 4.04 1.28
N GLN A 45 -7.50 4.12 1.12
CA GLN A 45 -8.21 5.30 0.66
C GLN A 45 -7.91 6.51 1.56
N LYS A 46 -7.95 6.34 2.89
CA LYS A 46 -7.62 7.43 3.83
C LYS A 46 -6.18 7.92 3.68
N MET A 47 -5.23 7.00 3.49
CA MET A 47 -3.84 7.37 3.23
C MET A 47 -3.70 8.14 1.91
N ALA A 48 -4.32 7.66 0.83
CA ALA A 48 -4.30 8.30 -0.48
C ALA A 48 -4.94 9.71 -0.44
N VAL A 49 -6.12 9.84 0.17
CA VAL A 49 -6.82 11.12 0.34
C VAL A 49 -6.01 12.08 1.20
N GLY A 50 -5.47 11.62 2.33
CA GLY A 50 -4.62 12.45 3.20
C GLY A 50 -3.34 12.93 2.51
N PHE A 51 -2.73 12.07 1.68
CA PHE A 51 -1.59 12.41 0.84
C PHE A 51 -1.94 13.49 -0.20
N ASN A 52 -3.03 13.28 -0.97
CA ASN A 52 -3.52 14.25 -1.96
C ASN A 52 -3.81 15.60 -1.32
N ALA A 53 -4.48 15.62 -0.17
CA ALA A 53 -4.77 16.86 0.56
C ALA A 53 -3.49 17.58 0.99
N SER A 54 -2.41 16.85 1.31
CA SER A 54 -1.11 17.45 1.64
C SER A 54 -0.43 18.12 0.45
N ILE A 55 -0.61 17.58 -0.76
CA ILE A 55 -0.12 18.15 -2.02
C ILE A 55 -0.91 19.41 -2.38
N GLU A 56 -2.24 19.35 -2.25
CA GLU A 56 -3.11 20.51 -2.52
C GLU A 56 -2.76 21.70 -1.63
N ARG A 57 -2.52 21.46 -0.34
CA ARG A 57 -2.06 22.50 0.61
C ARG A 57 -0.70 23.10 0.26
N LYS A 58 0.12 22.40 -0.52
CA LYS A 58 1.43 22.84 -0.98
C LYS A 58 1.43 23.25 -2.44
N GLU A 59 0.27 23.68 -2.96
CA GLU A 59 0.12 24.19 -4.33
C GLU A 59 0.58 23.19 -5.41
N GLY A 60 0.36 21.89 -5.16
CA GLY A 60 0.76 20.83 -6.09
C GLY A 60 2.18 20.30 -5.89
N ALA A 61 2.96 20.87 -4.96
CA ALA A 61 4.31 20.39 -4.69
C ALA A 61 4.30 19.07 -3.91
N LEU A 62 5.04 18.07 -4.43
CA LEU A 62 5.28 16.83 -3.72
C LEU A 62 5.99 17.08 -2.38
N PRO A 63 5.62 16.37 -1.31
CA PRO A 63 6.41 16.39 -0.09
C PRO A 63 7.83 15.88 -0.35
N LYS A 64 8.80 16.41 0.38
CA LYS A 64 10.17 15.89 0.40
C LYS A 64 10.34 14.88 1.52
N ALA A 65 11.31 13.99 1.36
CA ALA A 65 11.76 13.08 2.39
C ALA A 65 11.92 13.80 3.75
N SER A 66 11.31 13.24 4.79
CA SER A 66 11.36 13.75 6.16
C SER A 66 11.06 12.64 7.15
N THR A 67 11.23 12.91 8.44
CA THR A 67 10.90 11.99 9.53
C THR A 67 9.43 11.55 9.55
N TYR A 68 8.53 12.31 8.94
CA TYR A 68 7.13 11.92 8.77
C TYR A 68 6.90 11.06 7.52
N TRP A 69 7.53 11.40 6.39
CA TRP A 69 7.25 10.74 5.11
C TRP A 69 7.93 9.37 4.98
N VAL A 70 9.02 9.12 5.72
CA VAL A 70 9.61 7.77 5.82
C VAL A 70 8.61 6.75 6.38
N PRO A 71 8.07 6.90 7.60
CA PRO A 71 7.09 5.95 8.14
C PRO A 71 5.78 5.96 7.35
N PHE A 72 5.37 7.10 6.77
CA PHE A 72 4.22 7.12 5.86
C PHE A 72 4.39 6.11 4.73
N MET A 73 5.53 6.13 4.04
CA MET A 73 5.78 5.27 2.89
C MET A 73 5.94 3.80 3.30
N ASN A 74 6.55 3.52 4.46
CA ASN A 74 6.58 2.16 5.01
C ASN A 74 5.17 1.60 5.25
N ILE A 75 4.30 2.38 5.90
CA ILE A 75 2.92 1.97 6.18
C ILE A 75 2.14 1.82 4.87
N ALA A 76 2.28 2.76 3.93
CA ALA A 76 1.62 2.70 2.63
C ALA A 76 2.00 1.44 1.85
N SER A 77 3.30 1.09 1.84
CA SER A 77 3.83 -0.13 1.20
C SER A 77 3.19 -1.40 1.79
N LYS A 78 3.21 -1.55 3.12
CA LYS A 78 2.57 -2.70 3.79
C LYS A 78 1.07 -2.76 3.56
N LEU A 79 0.39 -1.61 3.63
CA LEU A 79 -1.05 -1.53 3.44
C LEU A 79 -1.46 -1.89 2.00
N LEU A 80 -0.72 -1.44 1.00
CA LEU A 80 -0.88 -1.86 -0.40
C LEU A 80 -0.75 -3.38 -0.55
N TYR A 81 0.26 -3.98 0.08
CA TYR A 81 0.46 -5.43 0.07
C TYR A 81 -0.71 -6.18 0.72
N PHE A 82 -1.07 -5.84 1.96
CA PHE A 82 -2.14 -6.56 2.66
C PHE A 82 -3.50 -6.37 2.00
N THR A 83 -3.77 -5.21 1.41
CA THR A 83 -4.99 -4.97 0.61
C THR A 83 -5.01 -5.90 -0.62
N GLY A 84 -3.89 -5.99 -1.34
CA GLY A 84 -3.74 -6.92 -2.47
C GLY A 84 -3.89 -8.39 -2.06
N LEU A 85 -3.31 -8.77 -0.92
CA LEU A 85 -3.40 -10.12 -0.36
C LEU A 85 -4.85 -10.48 -0.03
N ALA A 86 -5.56 -9.61 0.70
CA ALA A 86 -6.96 -9.83 1.02
C ALA A 86 -7.83 -9.93 -0.24
N HIS A 87 -7.61 -9.04 -1.22
CA HIS A 87 -8.33 -9.07 -2.48
C HIS A 87 -8.05 -10.36 -3.27
N SER A 88 -6.80 -10.82 -3.31
CA SER A 88 -6.42 -12.04 -4.03
C SER A 88 -7.12 -13.30 -3.53
N ASN A 89 -7.54 -13.31 -2.27
CA ASN A 89 -8.28 -14.41 -1.67
C ASN A 89 -9.81 -14.33 -1.87
N LEU A 90 -10.30 -13.26 -2.51
CA LEU A 90 -11.73 -13.04 -2.78
C LEU A 90 -12.10 -13.20 -4.25
N ILE A 91 -11.15 -13.01 -5.16
CA ILE A 91 -11.44 -12.92 -6.59
C ILE A 91 -11.66 -14.30 -7.21
N ASN A 92 -12.47 -14.30 -8.27
CA ASN A 92 -12.64 -15.48 -9.11
C ASN A 92 -11.41 -15.70 -10.00
N ALA A 93 -11.10 -16.96 -10.29
CA ALA A 93 -9.98 -17.32 -11.15
C ALA A 93 -10.11 -16.79 -12.59
N GLU A 94 -11.29 -16.40 -13.05
CA GLU A 94 -11.51 -15.85 -14.40
C GLU A 94 -11.52 -14.31 -14.43
N ASP A 95 -11.44 -13.66 -13.27
CA ASP A 95 -11.51 -12.19 -13.18
C ASP A 95 -10.14 -11.55 -13.47
N GLU A 96 -9.84 -11.39 -14.76
CA GLU A 96 -8.57 -10.83 -15.23
C GLU A 96 -8.34 -9.38 -14.76
N ASP A 97 -9.40 -8.58 -14.68
CA ASP A 97 -9.34 -7.18 -14.27
C ASP A 97 -8.99 -7.07 -12.78
N ALA A 98 -9.63 -7.87 -11.94
CA ALA A 98 -9.32 -7.90 -10.51
C ALA A 98 -7.90 -8.39 -10.26
N LYS A 99 -7.43 -9.44 -10.97
CA LYS A 99 -6.04 -9.90 -10.90
C LYS A 99 -5.05 -8.82 -11.32
N THR A 100 -5.36 -8.09 -12.40
CA THR A 100 -4.54 -6.96 -12.86
C THR A 100 -4.45 -5.87 -11.79
N HIS A 101 -5.56 -5.55 -11.13
CA HIS A 101 -5.56 -4.61 -10.02
C HIS A 101 -4.72 -5.10 -8.83
N ILE A 102 -4.81 -6.38 -8.47
CA ILE A 102 -3.99 -6.99 -7.41
C ILE A 102 -2.50 -6.91 -7.73
N VAL A 103 -2.10 -7.25 -8.96
CA VAL A 103 -0.70 -7.13 -9.39
C VAL A 103 -0.20 -5.70 -9.25
N LYS A 104 -1.02 -4.70 -9.64
CA LYS A 104 -0.68 -3.29 -9.44
C LYS A 104 -0.50 -2.95 -7.95
N LEU A 105 -1.37 -3.43 -7.06
CA LEU A 105 -1.22 -3.21 -5.62
C LEU A 105 0.12 -3.75 -5.11
N TYR A 106 0.51 -4.97 -5.52
CA TYR A 106 1.81 -5.54 -5.13
C TYR A 106 3.00 -4.80 -5.75
N GLN A 107 2.94 -4.42 -7.02
CA GLN A 107 3.98 -3.61 -7.66
C GLN A 107 4.15 -2.27 -6.95
N MET A 108 3.04 -1.62 -6.60
CA MET A 108 3.05 -0.37 -5.85
C MET A 108 3.57 -0.55 -4.43
N SER A 109 3.28 -1.69 -3.77
CA SER A 109 3.87 -2.01 -2.47
C SER A 109 5.39 -1.98 -2.53
N VAL A 110 6.00 -2.67 -3.50
CA VAL A 110 7.47 -2.67 -3.67
C VAL A 110 8.00 -1.30 -4.09
N ALA A 111 7.29 -0.60 -4.98
CA ALA A 111 7.69 0.73 -5.45
C ALA A 111 7.56 1.82 -4.39
N CYS A 112 6.75 1.61 -3.34
CA CYS A 112 6.59 2.56 -2.24
C CYS A 112 7.43 2.20 -1.01
N LEU A 113 8.21 1.11 -1.03
CA LEU A 113 9.03 0.70 0.10
C LEU A 113 10.36 1.49 0.11
N PRO A 114 10.56 2.46 1.03
CA PRO A 114 11.82 3.17 1.11
C PRO A 114 12.91 2.24 1.64
N ASN A 115 14.15 2.45 1.18
CA ASN A 115 15.31 1.65 1.57
C ASN A 115 15.06 0.14 1.39
N ALA A 116 14.42 -0.27 0.29
CA ALA A 116 14.09 -1.66 -0.01
C ALA A 116 15.30 -2.63 0.12
N GLN A 117 16.52 -2.15 -0.07
CA GLN A 117 17.74 -2.99 -0.05
C GLN A 117 18.27 -3.29 1.37
N VAL A 118 17.64 -2.80 2.44
CA VAL A 118 18.07 -3.11 3.82
C VAL A 118 17.51 -4.46 4.27
N GLU A 119 18.28 -5.16 5.11
CA GLU A 119 17.97 -6.50 5.61
C GLU A 119 16.57 -6.59 6.26
N GLU A 120 16.17 -5.55 7.01
CA GLU A 120 14.85 -5.48 7.65
C GLU A 120 13.67 -5.61 6.68
N ASN A 121 13.88 -5.24 5.41
CA ASN A 121 12.86 -5.29 4.36
C ASN A 121 12.94 -6.55 3.48
N GLU A 122 13.98 -7.38 3.64
CA GLU A 122 14.26 -8.49 2.74
C GLU A 122 13.16 -9.56 2.75
N GLU A 123 12.67 -9.90 3.94
CA GLU A 123 11.58 -10.88 4.10
C GLU A 123 10.29 -10.38 3.46
N PHE A 124 9.91 -9.13 3.76
CA PHE A 124 8.72 -8.51 3.19
C PHE A 124 8.81 -8.44 1.66
N LEU A 125 9.95 -8.00 1.10
CA LEU A 125 10.15 -7.95 -0.34
C LEU A 125 10.09 -9.32 -1.00
N THR A 126 10.68 -10.33 -0.35
CA THR A 126 10.63 -11.71 -0.83
C THR A 126 9.20 -12.18 -0.92
N GLU A 127 8.38 -11.88 0.09
CA GLU A 127 6.99 -12.27 0.10
C GLU A 127 6.17 -11.54 -0.97
N VAL A 128 6.31 -10.22 -1.10
CA VAL A 128 5.61 -9.46 -2.15
C VAL A 128 6.00 -9.97 -3.54
N LYS A 129 7.29 -10.26 -3.78
CA LYS A 129 7.77 -10.82 -5.05
C LYS A 129 7.12 -12.18 -5.35
N LYS A 130 7.02 -13.06 -4.36
CA LYS A 130 6.30 -14.34 -4.52
C LYS A 130 4.84 -14.12 -4.89
N SER A 131 4.15 -13.20 -4.23
CA SER A 131 2.75 -12.88 -4.52
C SER A 131 2.56 -12.34 -5.95
N ILE A 132 3.48 -11.50 -6.44
CA ILE A 132 3.46 -11.03 -7.84
C ILE A 132 3.63 -12.22 -8.80
N ILE A 133 4.64 -13.06 -8.58
CA ILE A 133 4.94 -14.21 -9.45
C ILE A 133 3.78 -15.21 -9.49
N ALA A 134 3.03 -15.36 -8.40
CA ALA A 134 1.88 -16.27 -8.34
C ALA A 134 0.70 -15.79 -9.21
N ILE A 135 0.47 -14.48 -9.31
CA ILE A 135 -0.74 -13.92 -9.95
C ILE A 135 -0.45 -13.36 -11.34
N ALA A 136 0.67 -12.67 -11.53
CA ALA A 136 0.97 -11.94 -12.76
C ALA A 136 0.95 -12.78 -14.05
N PRO A 137 1.41 -14.05 -14.09
CA PRO A 137 1.28 -14.91 -15.28
C PRO A 137 -0.16 -15.17 -15.72
N GLN A 138 -1.12 -14.90 -14.84
CA GLN A 138 -2.55 -15.04 -15.10
C GLN A 138 -3.19 -13.73 -15.59
N THR A 139 -2.37 -12.72 -15.89
CA THR A 139 -2.77 -11.40 -16.35
C THR A 139 -2.01 -11.02 -17.62
N LYS A 140 -2.49 -10.02 -18.36
CA LYS A 140 -1.74 -9.40 -19.46
C LYS A 140 -0.64 -8.42 -19.01
N GLN A 141 -0.45 -8.21 -17.71
CA GLN A 141 0.54 -7.26 -17.22
C GLN A 141 1.96 -7.84 -17.23
N PRO A 142 2.97 -7.05 -17.62
CA PRO A 142 4.35 -7.44 -17.47
C PRO A 142 4.73 -7.54 -15.99
N VAL A 143 5.53 -8.56 -15.66
CA VAL A 143 6.14 -8.70 -14.33
C VAL A 143 7.28 -7.70 -14.22
N GLU A 144 6.95 -6.47 -13.85
CA GLU A 144 7.93 -5.45 -13.51
C GLU A 144 7.96 -5.27 -11.99
N ILE A 145 9.12 -5.57 -11.39
CA ILE A 145 9.35 -5.36 -9.96
C ILE A 145 10.38 -4.25 -9.83
N SER A 146 9.91 -3.02 -9.63
CA SER A 146 10.74 -1.84 -9.45
C SER A 146 10.70 -1.42 -7.99
N THR A 147 11.83 -1.54 -7.29
CA THR A 147 12.01 -1.02 -5.93
C THR A 147 12.45 0.43 -6.00
N SER A 148 11.96 1.27 -5.08
CA SER A 148 12.52 2.59 -4.86
C SER A 148 13.74 2.53 -3.95
N SER A 149 14.74 3.35 -4.28
CA SER A 149 15.98 3.48 -3.51
C SER A 149 15.90 4.60 -2.48
N THR A 150 15.02 5.58 -2.70
CA THR A 150 14.83 6.74 -1.82
C THR A 150 13.35 6.99 -1.50
N VAL A 151 13.09 7.72 -0.41
CA VAL A 151 11.73 8.12 -0.01
C VAL A 151 11.10 9.05 -1.05
N ASP A 152 11.88 9.93 -1.67
CA ASP A 152 11.36 10.85 -2.69
C ASP A 152 10.86 10.09 -3.93
N GLU A 153 11.55 9.01 -4.32
CA GLU A 153 11.08 8.10 -5.37
C GLU A 153 9.76 7.41 -4.96
N CYS A 154 9.67 6.92 -3.71
CA CYS A 154 8.43 6.33 -3.19
C CYS A 154 7.27 7.32 -3.24
N ILE A 155 7.51 8.58 -2.82
CA ILE A 155 6.51 9.66 -2.84
C ILE A 155 6.00 9.89 -4.27
N ALA A 156 6.90 9.97 -5.26
CA ALA A 156 6.52 10.16 -6.65
C ALA A 156 5.70 8.98 -7.21
N LYS A 157 6.06 7.74 -6.83
CA LYS A 157 5.29 6.54 -7.20
C LYS A 157 3.92 6.55 -6.54
N PHE A 158 3.85 6.82 -5.24
CA PHE A 158 2.62 6.87 -4.48
C PHE A 158 1.67 7.97 -4.98
N GLU A 159 2.19 9.10 -5.45
CA GLU A 159 1.37 10.15 -6.07
C GLU A 159 0.56 9.61 -7.26
N THR A 160 1.19 8.82 -8.13
CA THR A 160 0.51 8.23 -9.29
C THR A 160 -0.63 7.31 -8.85
N PHE A 161 -0.40 6.50 -7.82
CA PHE A 161 -1.42 5.63 -7.24
C PHE A 161 -2.54 6.42 -6.55
N SER A 162 -2.19 7.38 -5.69
CA SER A 162 -3.16 8.13 -4.88
C SER A 162 -4.18 8.91 -5.73
N LYS A 163 -3.85 9.24 -6.99
CA LYS A 163 -4.77 9.87 -7.94
C LYS A 163 -5.97 8.98 -8.32
N THR A 164 -5.93 7.67 -8.07
CA THR A 164 -7.08 6.78 -8.31
C THR A 164 -8.18 6.90 -7.25
N TYR A 165 -7.90 7.56 -6.12
CA TYR A 165 -8.81 7.75 -4.99
C TYR A 165 -9.32 9.19 -4.87
N LYS A 166 -9.41 9.92 -5.99
CA LYS A 166 -9.94 11.29 -6.03
C LYS A 166 -11.45 11.35 -5.95
#